data_AF-A0A8S1BIE8-F1
#
_entry.id   AF-A0A8S1BIE8-F1
#
_cell.length_a   1.000
_cell.length_b   1.000
_cell.length_c   1.000
_cell.angle_alpha   90.00
_cell.angle_beta   90.00
_cell.angle_gamma   90.00
#
_symmetry.space_group_name_H-M   'P 1'
#
loop_
_entity.id
_entity.type
_entity.pdbx_description
1 polymer ?
#
loop_
_entity_poly.entity_id
_entity_poly.type
_entity_poly.pdbx_seq_one_letter_code
_entity_poly.pdbx_strand_id
1 'polypeptide(L)'
;MLSSSKQARVFQPPPVGSRLCVVRSSVQDERGGSAPATPTASTAARCSSNDCPDQHPPDLCRRPVDDLVLTMKCMGIDKLRLAEKRLETLGILEKPEVKNIRIDEEEILKVTPLGKAVSAFPLLPRYGKMLALSHQQNLLAYTIALVSALTVPEVMSGKPESWPATGNILLLGDLGVLLRAVGAAEYAHIKGEEEIFCAKYGLREKAVKEIRKLRKQLTSEINLSVAGVNVAVDPEMKPPDDNQARLLRQLVLSGLGDQVGRKIGLEEVKQGEDKRKYKYAYHTGELKSPSIFTLSPSFVKPSRMEPEWLPIYVPQLCNLGDPLSDPAPRYDEKSGRVKSHFKGTFGKAGWELPIVEIDFPDKIDRYKWFARYLLEGVVFPKLKKYTSSLLSPPSTMVKSWAKLQPRTEVLLKALIAKRAGTRDALRAVWVQQSNFLLDEYLKWVRSQLTTR
;
A
#
# COMPACT_ATOMS: atom_id res chain seq x y z
N MET A 1 -9.46 -28.78 2.42
CA MET A 1 -10.71 -28.99 3.20
C MET A 1 -11.79 -29.57 2.28
N LEU A 2 -12.58 -30.54 2.74
CA LEU A 2 -13.62 -31.24 1.95
C LEU A 2 -14.80 -30.31 1.56
N SER A 3 -15.50 -30.61 0.44
CA SER A 3 -16.74 -29.91 0.05
C SER A 3 -17.87 -30.17 1.06
N SER A 4 -18.87 -29.28 1.14
CA SER A 4 -19.96 -29.39 2.12
C SER A 4 -20.72 -30.71 1.99
N SER A 5 -20.97 -31.17 0.75
CA SER A 5 -21.61 -32.46 0.48
C SER A 5 -20.77 -33.64 0.98
N LYS A 6 -19.44 -33.58 0.88
CA LYS A 6 -18.55 -34.63 1.41
C LYS A 6 -18.43 -34.56 2.94
N GLN A 7 -18.50 -33.38 3.54
CA GLN A 7 -18.55 -33.23 5.01
C GLN A 7 -19.88 -33.77 5.57
N ALA A 8 -21.00 -33.51 4.89
CA ALA A 8 -22.31 -34.00 5.27
C ALA A 8 -22.41 -35.53 5.31
N ARG A 9 -21.64 -36.24 4.47
CA ARG A 9 -21.58 -37.72 4.46
C ARG A 9 -21.08 -38.32 5.78
N VAL A 10 -20.31 -37.58 6.59
CA VAL A 10 -19.85 -38.06 7.90
C VAL A 10 -21.01 -38.21 8.88
N PHE A 11 -22.10 -37.45 8.68
CA PHE A 11 -23.30 -37.50 9.52
C PHE A 11 -24.36 -38.48 9.01
N GLN A 12 -24.13 -39.13 7.87
CA GLN A 12 -25.04 -40.14 7.32
C GLN A 12 -24.73 -41.51 7.92
N PRO A 13 -25.75 -42.37 8.15
CA PRO A 13 -25.51 -43.73 8.62
C PRO A 13 -24.70 -44.52 7.58
N PRO A 14 -23.73 -45.36 8.01
CA PRO A 14 -22.99 -46.21 7.08
C PRO A 14 -23.92 -47.26 6.44
N PRO A 15 -23.64 -47.70 5.20
CA PRO A 15 -24.37 -48.79 4.56
C PRO A 15 -24.43 -50.06 5.43
N VAL A 16 -25.53 -50.80 5.35
CA VAL A 16 -25.72 -52.07 6.09
C VAL A 16 -24.58 -53.03 5.78
N GLY A 17 -23.94 -53.58 6.83
CA GLY A 17 -22.77 -54.45 6.71
C GLY A 17 -21.41 -53.73 6.66
N SER A 18 -21.37 -52.39 6.81
CA SER A 18 -20.12 -51.62 6.84
C SER A 18 -19.93 -50.84 8.15
N ARG A 19 -18.67 -50.52 8.49
CA ARG A 19 -18.32 -49.71 9.67
C ARG A 19 -17.85 -48.34 9.24
N LEU A 20 -18.43 -47.29 9.83
CA LEU A 20 -17.96 -45.92 9.62
C LEU A 20 -16.57 -45.74 10.24
N CYS A 21 -15.59 -45.35 9.41
CA CYS A 21 -14.25 -44.99 9.84
C CYS A 21 -13.97 -43.54 9.43
N VAL A 22 -13.83 -42.65 10.41
CA VAL A 22 -13.52 -41.23 10.18
C VAL A 22 -12.05 -41.00 10.50
N VAL A 23 -11.25 -40.68 9.49
CA VAL A 23 -9.84 -40.32 9.67
C VAL A 23 -9.76 -38.84 10.03
N ARG A 24 -9.30 -38.52 11.25
CA ARG A 24 -9.05 -37.15 11.70
C ARG A 24 -7.57 -36.95 11.98
N SER A 25 -7.02 -35.83 11.53
CA SER A 25 -5.72 -35.32 11.95
C SER A 25 -5.94 -34.21 12.99
N SER A 26 -5.74 -34.50 14.28
CA SER A 26 -5.89 -33.52 15.35
C SER A 26 -4.84 -33.71 16.46
N VAL A 27 -4.63 -32.64 17.22
CA VAL A 27 -3.72 -32.55 18.38
C VAL A 27 -4.10 -33.59 19.44
N GLN A 28 -3.09 -34.11 20.14
CA GLN A 28 -3.18 -35.24 21.06
C GLN A 28 -4.20 -35.06 22.20
N ASP A 29 -4.36 -33.85 22.75
CA ASP A 29 -5.13 -33.64 23.98
C ASP A 29 -6.64 -33.45 23.80
N GLU A 30 -7.11 -33.01 22.62
CA GLU A 30 -8.55 -32.97 22.33
C GLU A 30 -9.16 -34.38 22.11
N ARG A 31 -8.33 -35.43 22.10
CA ARG A 31 -8.72 -36.83 21.84
C ARG A 31 -9.60 -37.43 22.94
N GLY A 32 -9.45 -37.00 24.19
CA GLY A 32 -10.16 -37.59 25.33
C GLY A 32 -11.65 -37.26 25.37
N GLY A 33 -12.04 -36.05 24.93
CA GLY A 33 -13.42 -35.55 25.04
C GLY A 33 -14.24 -35.60 23.75
N SER A 34 -13.62 -35.86 22.59
CA SER A 34 -14.28 -35.78 21.27
C SER A 34 -14.73 -37.12 20.68
N ALA A 35 -14.56 -38.23 21.40
CA ALA A 35 -15.15 -39.51 20.99
C ALA A 35 -16.69 -39.35 20.99
N PRO A 36 -17.42 -39.92 20.00
CA PRO A 36 -18.87 -39.90 20.07
C PRO A 36 -19.31 -40.49 21.42
N ALA A 37 -20.30 -39.86 22.06
CA ALA A 37 -20.88 -40.27 23.35
C ALA A 37 -21.66 -41.60 23.23
N THR A 38 -20.97 -42.62 22.72
CA THR A 38 -21.46 -43.98 22.51
C THR A 38 -20.41 -44.94 23.05
N PRO A 39 -20.82 -46.01 23.73
CA PRO A 39 -19.95 -46.82 24.61
C PRO A 39 -18.83 -47.62 23.92
N THR A 40 -18.63 -47.53 22.60
CA THR A 40 -17.74 -48.42 21.83
C THR A 40 -16.71 -47.69 20.94
N ALA A 41 -16.43 -46.42 21.19
CA ALA A 41 -15.40 -45.68 20.46
C ALA A 41 -13.99 -46.00 20.99
N SER A 42 -13.09 -46.49 20.12
CA SER A 42 -11.68 -46.67 20.43
C SER A 42 -10.82 -45.68 19.64
N THR A 43 -9.89 -45.01 20.32
CA THR A 43 -8.98 -44.02 19.72
C THR A 43 -7.60 -44.64 19.57
N ALA A 44 -7.08 -44.72 18.35
CA ALA A 44 -5.73 -45.17 18.05
C ALA A 44 -4.84 -43.98 17.64
N ALA A 45 -3.75 -43.76 18.36
CA ALA A 45 -2.76 -42.74 18.06
C ALA A 45 -1.66 -43.30 17.15
N ARG A 46 -1.31 -42.59 16.06
CA ARG A 46 -0.25 -43.01 15.13
C ARG A 46 1.10 -42.32 15.36
N CYS A 47 1.18 -41.39 16.33
CA CYS A 47 2.41 -40.70 16.72
C CYS A 47 2.80 -41.08 18.15
N SER A 48 4.10 -41.28 18.35
CA SER A 48 4.72 -41.45 19.67
C SER A 48 4.45 -40.22 20.54
N SER A 49 4.21 -40.43 21.83
CA SER A 49 3.86 -39.36 22.78
C SER A 49 4.87 -38.22 22.85
N ASN A 50 6.12 -38.46 22.45
CA ASN A 50 7.22 -37.50 22.53
C ASN A 50 7.26 -36.45 21.40
N ASP A 51 6.46 -36.62 20.32
CA ASP A 51 6.50 -35.71 19.16
C ASP A 51 5.46 -34.56 19.23
N CYS A 52 4.56 -34.58 20.22
CA CYS A 52 3.58 -33.51 20.44
C CYS A 52 4.04 -32.57 21.56
N PRO A 53 4.05 -31.25 21.36
CA PRO A 53 4.28 -30.31 22.46
C PRO A 53 3.12 -30.33 23.44
N ASP A 54 3.40 -30.26 24.74
CA ASP A 54 2.40 -30.27 25.83
C ASP A 54 1.39 -29.13 25.72
N GLN A 55 1.79 -28.00 25.13
CA GLN A 55 0.88 -26.89 24.84
C GLN A 55 1.21 -26.29 23.49
N HIS A 56 0.18 -26.09 22.66
CA HIS A 56 0.35 -25.32 21.45
C HIS A 56 0.50 -23.83 21.76
N PRO A 57 1.45 -23.14 21.12
CA PRO A 57 1.57 -21.70 21.28
C PRO A 57 0.27 -21.01 20.84
N PRO A 58 -0.14 -19.94 21.53
CA PRO A 58 -1.37 -19.22 21.22
C PRO A 58 -1.31 -18.62 19.81
N ASP A 59 -2.48 -18.40 19.22
CA ASP A 59 -2.60 -17.86 17.85
C ASP A 59 -1.93 -16.49 17.68
N LEU A 60 -1.84 -15.71 18.76
CA LEU A 60 -1.12 -14.43 18.78
C LEU A 60 0.37 -14.57 18.42
N CYS A 61 0.99 -15.69 18.78
CA CYS A 61 2.39 -15.98 18.44
C CYS A 61 2.55 -16.49 17.00
N ARG A 62 1.46 -16.89 16.34
CA ARG A 62 1.47 -17.50 15.01
C ARG A 62 1.07 -16.53 13.90
N ARG A 63 0.57 -15.34 14.24
CA ARG A 63 0.06 -14.34 13.30
C ARG A 63 0.74 -12.99 13.53
N PRO A 64 0.89 -12.18 12.48
CA PRO A 64 1.36 -10.82 12.65
C PRO A 64 0.38 -10.02 13.50
N VAL A 65 0.90 -9.31 14.51
CA VAL A 65 0.10 -8.53 15.47
C VAL A 65 -0.14 -7.08 15.01
N ASP A 66 0.11 -6.77 13.74
CA ASP A 66 0.03 -5.41 13.18
C ASP A 66 -1.34 -4.76 13.45
N ASP A 67 -2.42 -5.52 13.24
CA ASP A 67 -3.81 -5.06 13.40
C ASP A 67 -4.18 -4.78 14.87
N LEU A 68 -3.74 -5.67 15.77
CA LEU A 68 -3.93 -5.51 17.21
C LEU A 68 -3.18 -4.26 17.71
N VAL A 69 -1.94 -4.08 17.28
CA VAL A 69 -1.12 -2.92 17.67
C VAL A 69 -1.72 -1.61 17.17
N LEU A 70 -2.25 -1.59 15.94
CA LEU A 70 -2.96 -0.42 15.40
C LEU A 70 -4.21 -0.10 16.24
N THR A 71 -5.01 -1.10 16.58
CA THR A 71 -6.21 -0.95 17.40
C THR A 71 -5.85 -0.40 18.80
N MET A 72 -4.84 -0.99 19.44
CA MET A 72 -4.35 -0.55 20.75
C MET A 72 -3.82 0.90 20.74
N LYS A 73 -3.09 1.30 19.70
CA LYS A 73 -2.62 2.68 19.52
C LYS A 73 -3.79 3.65 19.31
N CYS A 74 -4.85 3.25 18.60
CA CYS A 74 -6.06 4.07 18.47
C CYS A 74 -6.80 4.25 19.82
N MET A 75 -6.65 3.30 20.74
CA MET A 75 -7.18 3.36 22.10
C MET A 75 -6.28 4.12 23.09
N GLY A 76 -5.13 4.65 22.64
CA GLY A 76 -4.18 5.39 23.50
C GLY A 76 -3.19 4.52 24.26
N ILE A 77 -2.95 3.27 23.83
CA ILE A 77 -1.94 2.38 24.43
C ILE A 77 -0.63 2.50 23.65
N ASP A 78 0.36 3.16 24.25
CA ASP A 78 1.57 3.59 23.52
C ASP A 78 2.79 2.67 23.65
N LYS A 79 2.87 1.81 24.67
CA LYS A 79 4.08 1.04 25.02
C LYS A 79 4.20 -0.31 24.29
N LEU A 80 4.12 -0.32 22.96
CA LEU A 80 4.17 -1.57 22.17
C LEU A 80 5.19 -1.50 21.05
N ARG A 81 6.38 -2.07 21.25
CA ARG A 81 7.46 -2.06 20.24
C ARG A 81 7.30 -3.08 19.12
N LEU A 82 6.46 -4.10 19.31
CA LEU A 82 6.22 -5.13 18.31
C LEU A 82 5.32 -4.54 17.22
N ALA A 83 5.66 -4.78 15.94
CA ALA A 83 4.96 -4.27 14.74
C ALA A 83 4.99 -2.76 14.46
N GLU A 84 5.48 -1.90 15.37
CA GLU A 84 5.61 -0.45 15.12
C GLU A 84 6.36 -0.11 13.84
N LYS A 85 7.48 -0.81 13.56
CA LYS A 85 8.29 -0.60 12.36
C LYS A 85 7.51 -0.86 11.05
N ARG A 86 6.61 -1.85 11.05
CA ARG A 86 5.79 -2.18 9.87
C ARG A 86 4.69 -1.14 9.67
N LEU A 87 4.04 -0.71 10.75
CA LEU A 87 3.02 0.35 10.69
C LEU A 87 3.63 1.72 10.31
N GLU A 88 4.84 2.02 10.78
CA GLU A 88 5.63 3.19 10.35
C GLU A 88 5.97 3.12 8.86
N THR A 89 6.45 1.96 8.39
CA THR A 89 6.74 1.71 6.96
C THR A 89 5.50 1.91 6.08
N LEU A 90 4.32 1.53 6.58
CA LEU A 90 3.05 1.74 5.89
C LEU A 90 2.57 3.20 5.95
N GLY A 91 3.20 4.09 6.73
CA GLY A 91 2.75 5.47 6.94
C GLY A 91 1.48 5.56 7.80
N ILE A 92 1.17 4.51 8.55
CA ILE A 92 0.03 4.45 9.48
C ILE A 92 0.41 5.09 10.81
N LEU A 93 1.68 4.95 11.20
CA LEU A 93 2.27 5.65 12.32
C LEU A 93 3.29 6.67 11.82
N GLU A 94 3.37 7.82 12.50
CA GLU A 94 4.34 8.86 12.20
C GLU A 94 5.07 9.33 13.46
N LYS A 95 6.31 9.78 13.26
CA LYS A 95 7.09 10.45 14.30
C LYS A 95 6.54 11.86 14.51
N PRO A 96 6.39 12.33 15.76
CA PRO A 96 5.97 13.69 16.02
C PRO A 96 6.96 14.71 15.44
N GLU A 97 6.46 15.82 14.88
CA GLU A 97 7.29 16.86 14.22
C GLU A 97 8.26 17.60 15.17
N VAL A 98 8.16 17.40 16.49
CA VAL A 98 8.89 18.18 17.50
C VAL A 98 10.24 17.56 17.81
N LYS A 99 11.33 18.18 17.33
CA LYS A 99 12.73 17.78 17.58
C LYS A 99 13.25 18.07 19.00
N ASN A 100 12.43 18.65 19.89
CA ASN A 100 12.82 18.97 21.27
C ASN A 100 12.38 17.87 22.24
N ILE A 101 12.69 16.62 21.93
CA ILE A 101 12.54 15.53 22.89
C ILE A 101 13.85 15.48 23.68
N ARG A 102 13.77 15.64 25.00
CA ARG A 102 14.90 15.40 25.90
C ARG A 102 15.38 13.97 25.67
N ILE A 103 16.69 13.73 25.75
CA ILE A 103 17.34 12.45 25.41
C ILE A 103 16.77 11.24 26.18
N ASP A 104 16.01 11.46 27.26
CA ASP A 104 15.37 10.45 28.11
C ASP A 104 13.87 10.18 27.86
N GLU A 105 13.17 10.92 27.00
CA GLU A 105 11.75 10.66 26.71
C GLU A 105 11.62 9.70 25.53
N GLU A 106 10.98 8.54 25.75
CA GLU A 106 10.73 7.54 24.72
C GLU A 106 9.97 8.14 23.53
N GLU A 107 10.47 7.92 22.30
CA GLU A 107 9.87 8.44 21.08
C GLU A 107 8.54 7.71 20.78
N ILE A 108 7.42 8.29 21.22
CA ILE A 108 6.07 7.73 21.00
C ILE A 108 5.58 8.06 19.59
N LEU A 109 5.38 7.04 18.76
CA LEU A 109 4.77 7.16 17.44
C LEU A 109 3.27 7.46 17.56
N LYS A 110 2.79 8.43 16.75
CA LYS A 110 1.37 8.83 16.71
C LYS A 110 0.64 8.20 15.53
N VAL A 111 -0.63 7.90 15.72
CA VAL A 111 -1.51 7.37 14.66
C VAL A 111 -1.88 8.50 13.69
N THR A 112 -1.60 8.29 12.40
CA THR A 112 -1.92 9.25 11.34
C THR A 112 -3.43 9.28 11.06
N PRO A 113 -3.97 10.31 10.37
CA PRO A 113 -5.34 10.30 9.90
C PRO A 113 -5.66 9.09 9.00
N LEU A 114 -4.68 8.65 8.19
CA LEU A 114 -4.77 7.41 7.44
C LEU A 114 -4.88 6.20 8.37
N GLY A 115 -4.06 6.12 9.42
CA GLY A 115 -4.11 5.02 10.38
C GLY A 115 -5.46 4.88 11.09
N LYS A 116 -6.10 6.00 11.44
CA LYS A 116 -7.46 6.01 11.99
C LYS A 116 -8.52 5.52 11.00
N ALA A 117 -8.35 5.82 9.72
CA ALA A 117 -9.24 5.28 8.68
C ALA A 117 -9.00 3.77 8.50
N VAL A 118 -7.74 3.32 8.53
CA VAL A 118 -7.38 1.90 8.40
C VAL A 118 -7.92 1.06 9.56
N SER A 119 -7.91 1.58 10.79
CA SER A 119 -8.42 0.87 11.98
C SER A 119 -9.93 0.60 11.95
N ALA A 120 -10.68 1.24 11.05
CA ALA A 120 -12.11 0.97 10.88
C ALA A 120 -12.37 -0.33 10.09
N PHE A 121 -11.38 -0.86 9.36
CA PHE A 121 -11.56 -2.06 8.54
C PHE A 121 -11.15 -3.32 9.28
N PRO A 122 -11.94 -4.42 9.22
CA PRO A 122 -11.61 -5.70 9.85
C PRO A 122 -10.59 -6.50 9.02
N LEU A 123 -9.46 -5.89 8.71
CA LEU A 123 -8.45 -6.40 7.79
C LEU A 123 -7.04 -6.07 8.27
N LEU A 124 -6.04 -6.79 7.74
CA LEU A 124 -4.65 -6.43 7.96
C LEU A 124 -4.38 -4.97 7.52
N PRO A 125 -3.59 -4.18 8.28
CA PRO A 125 -3.37 -2.76 7.99
C PRO A 125 -2.88 -2.45 6.56
N ARG A 126 -2.12 -3.37 5.94
CA ARG A 126 -1.71 -3.26 4.53
C ARG A 126 -2.88 -3.21 3.55
N TYR A 127 -3.89 -4.04 3.78
CA TYR A 127 -5.07 -4.13 2.93
C TYR A 127 -6.06 -3.00 3.26
N GLY A 128 -6.18 -2.63 4.53
CA GLY A 128 -6.94 -1.44 4.94
C GLY A 128 -6.36 -0.16 4.33
N LYS A 129 -5.02 -0.02 4.24
CA LYS A 129 -4.38 1.09 3.52
C LYS A 129 -4.75 1.12 2.03
N MET A 130 -4.75 -0.05 1.37
CA MET A 130 -5.19 -0.14 -0.03
C MET A 130 -6.64 0.31 -0.18
N LEU A 131 -7.55 -0.09 0.71
CA LEU A 131 -8.94 0.35 0.67
C LEU A 131 -9.08 1.86 0.90
N ALA A 132 -8.41 2.40 1.93
CA ALA A 132 -8.45 3.82 2.26
C ALA A 132 -7.98 4.72 1.10
N LEU A 133 -7.01 4.27 0.30
CA LEU A 133 -6.47 5.03 -0.83
C LEU A 133 -7.23 4.78 -2.15
N SER A 134 -8.13 3.80 -2.21
CA SER A 134 -8.83 3.38 -3.44
C SER A 134 -10.07 4.18 -3.82
N HIS A 135 -10.41 5.23 -3.05
CA HIS A 135 -11.60 6.06 -3.30
C HIS A 135 -11.56 6.80 -4.65
N GLN A 136 -10.37 6.99 -5.23
CA GLN A 136 -10.19 7.72 -6.48
C GLN A 136 -10.49 6.84 -7.71
N GLN A 137 -10.95 7.47 -8.81
CA GLN A 137 -11.03 6.88 -10.16
C GLN A 137 -11.86 5.57 -10.25
N ASN A 138 -12.88 5.40 -9.41
CA ASN A 138 -13.74 4.21 -9.37
C ASN A 138 -12.98 2.90 -9.13
N LEU A 139 -11.86 2.93 -8.41
CA LEU A 139 -11.03 1.76 -8.12
C LEU A 139 -11.51 0.94 -6.93
N LEU A 140 -12.41 1.51 -6.13
CA LEU A 140 -12.84 0.95 -4.85
C LEU A 140 -13.45 -0.46 -5.01
N ALA A 141 -14.34 -0.68 -5.99
CA ALA A 141 -14.95 -1.99 -6.22
C ALA A 141 -13.92 -3.07 -6.57
N TYR A 142 -12.94 -2.74 -7.42
CA TYR A 142 -11.84 -3.64 -7.78
C TYR A 142 -10.93 -3.92 -6.59
N THR A 143 -10.66 -2.90 -5.77
CA THR A 143 -9.81 -3.03 -4.59
C THR A 143 -10.50 -3.90 -3.53
N ILE A 144 -11.80 -3.73 -3.30
CA ILE A 144 -12.60 -4.58 -2.41
C ILE A 144 -12.55 -6.05 -2.88
N ALA A 145 -12.75 -6.30 -4.17
CA ALA A 145 -12.67 -7.65 -4.73
C ALA A 145 -11.27 -8.26 -4.55
N LEU A 146 -10.21 -7.50 -4.86
CA LEU A 146 -8.82 -7.96 -4.73
C LEU A 146 -8.43 -8.23 -3.27
N VAL A 147 -8.75 -7.30 -2.36
CA VAL A 147 -8.44 -7.42 -0.93
C VAL A 147 -9.21 -8.58 -0.29
N SER A 148 -10.48 -8.78 -0.68
CA SER A 148 -11.27 -9.93 -0.23
C SER A 148 -10.62 -11.25 -0.70
N ALA A 149 -10.16 -11.30 -1.95
CA ALA A 149 -9.46 -12.46 -2.51
C ALA A 149 -8.12 -12.74 -1.80
N LEU A 150 -7.38 -11.70 -1.41
CA LEU A 150 -6.12 -11.82 -0.67
C LEU A 150 -6.29 -12.20 0.80
N THR A 151 -7.47 -11.94 1.36
CA THR A 151 -7.81 -12.26 2.75
C THR A 151 -8.23 -13.72 2.89
N VAL A 152 -8.91 -14.28 1.88
CA VAL A 152 -9.34 -15.68 1.88
C VAL A 152 -8.18 -16.60 1.50
N PRO A 153 -7.83 -17.59 2.36
CA PRO A 153 -6.73 -18.49 2.06
C PRO A 153 -7.05 -19.45 0.91
N GLU A 154 -6.05 -19.66 0.04
CA GLU A 154 -6.02 -20.71 -0.99
C GLU A 154 -7.24 -20.71 -1.96
N VAL A 155 -7.50 -19.56 -2.58
CA VAL A 155 -8.61 -19.39 -3.54
C VAL A 155 -8.48 -20.30 -4.77
N MET A 156 -7.25 -20.44 -5.29
CA MET A 156 -6.94 -21.19 -6.50
C MET A 156 -6.50 -22.63 -6.14
N SER A 157 -7.03 -23.61 -6.86
CA SER A 157 -6.57 -25.02 -6.84
C SER A 157 -5.95 -25.46 -8.18
N GLY A 158 -6.18 -24.71 -9.27
CA GLY A 158 -5.68 -24.99 -10.62
C GLY A 158 -4.40 -24.22 -11.01
N LYS A 159 -3.90 -24.48 -12.22
CA LYS A 159 -2.71 -23.81 -12.79
C LYS A 159 -3.02 -22.36 -13.23
N PRO A 160 -2.11 -21.39 -13.02
CA PRO A 160 -2.30 -19.98 -13.42
C PRO A 160 -2.48 -19.74 -14.93
N GLU A 161 -1.98 -20.64 -15.78
CA GLU A 161 -2.06 -20.56 -17.25
C GLU A 161 -3.50 -20.52 -17.78
N SER A 162 -4.47 -20.93 -16.96
CA SER A 162 -5.90 -20.94 -17.29
C SER A 162 -6.53 -19.53 -17.36
N TRP A 163 -5.79 -18.50 -16.97
CA TRP A 163 -6.30 -17.13 -16.84
C TRP A 163 -5.46 -16.14 -17.67
N PRO A 164 -5.65 -16.07 -19.00
CA PRO A 164 -4.88 -15.15 -19.84
C PRO A 164 -5.16 -13.69 -19.49
N ALA A 165 -4.17 -12.83 -19.73
CA ALA A 165 -4.26 -11.38 -19.57
C ALA A 165 -3.29 -10.65 -20.51
N THR A 166 -3.61 -9.40 -20.82
CA THR A 166 -2.82 -8.49 -21.67
C THR A 166 -2.58 -7.17 -20.95
N GLY A 167 -1.64 -6.35 -21.41
CA GLY A 167 -1.43 -4.99 -20.88
C GLY A 167 -1.10 -4.92 -19.38
N ASN A 168 -1.61 -3.90 -18.70
CA ASN A 168 -1.34 -3.64 -17.28
C ASN A 168 -1.93 -4.71 -16.36
N ILE A 169 -3.02 -5.38 -16.76
CA ILE A 169 -3.60 -6.47 -15.97
C ILE A 169 -2.70 -7.72 -15.95
N LEU A 170 -1.87 -7.93 -16.98
CA LEU A 170 -0.80 -8.94 -16.98
C LEU A 170 0.34 -8.53 -16.04
N LEU A 171 0.70 -7.24 -16.02
CA LEU A 171 1.73 -6.70 -15.13
C LEU A 171 1.33 -6.79 -13.65
N LEU A 172 0.04 -6.73 -13.35
CA LEU A 172 -0.50 -6.99 -12.00
C LEU A 172 -0.26 -8.45 -11.54
N GLY A 173 0.03 -9.37 -12.47
CA GLY A 173 0.46 -10.73 -12.16
C GLY A 173 -0.60 -11.58 -11.49
N ASP A 174 -0.21 -12.31 -10.44
CA ASP A 174 -1.10 -13.24 -9.72
C ASP A 174 -2.28 -12.50 -9.08
N LEU A 175 -2.06 -11.25 -8.67
CA LEU A 175 -3.12 -10.35 -8.20
C LEU A 175 -4.14 -10.05 -9.31
N GLY A 176 -3.66 -9.87 -10.55
CA GLY A 176 -4.53 -9.72 -11.71
C GLY A 176 -5.32 -11.00 -12.02
N VAL A 177 -4.69 -12.17 -11.86
CA VAL A 177 -5.38 -13.48 -11.98
C VAL A 177 -6.48 -13.61 -10.93
N LEU A 178 -6.18 -13.31 -9.67
CA LEU A 178 -7.17 -13.35 -8.57
C LEU A 178 -8.35 -12.42 -8.83
N LEU A 179 -8.09 -11.17 -9.25
CA LEU A 179 -9.15 -10.22 -9.55
C LEU A 179 -10.07 -10.70 -10.68
N ARG A 180 -9.49 -11.23 -11.77
CA ARG A 180 -10.27 -11.80 -12.88
C ARG A 180 -11.03 -13.05 -12.46
N ALA A 181 -10.41 -13.91 -11.64
CA ALA A 181 -11.03 -15.13 -11.15
C ALA A 181 -12.26 -14.84 -10.30
N VAL A 182 -12.17 -13.86 -9.39
CA VAL A 182 -13.32 -13.41 -8.58
C VAL A 182 -14.40 -12.79 -9.46
N GLY A 183 -14.05 -11.86 -10.36
CA GLY A 183 -15.03 -11.22 -11.25
C GLY A 183 -15.77 -12.23 -12.13
N ALA A 184 -15.04 -13.20 -12.71
CA ALA A 184 -15.64 -14.23 -13.55
C ALA A 184 -16.49 -15.24 -12.74
N ALA A 185 -16.08 -15.57 -11.51
CA ALA A 185 -16.86 -16.44 -10.63
C ALA A 185 -18.17 -15.78 -10.19
N GLU A 186 -18.17 -14.46 -9.96
CA GLU A 186 -19.37 -13.69 -9.65
C GLU A 186 -20.32 -13.62 -10.85
N TYR A 187 -19.78 -13.42 -12.06
CA TYR A 187 -20.57 -13.47 -13.28
C TYR A 187 -21.21 -14.87 -13.51
N ALA A 188 -20.46 -15.95 -13.26
CA ALA A 188 -20.99 -17.31 -13.32
C ALA A 188 -22.06 -17.59 -12.26
N HIS A 189 -21.95 -16.96 -11.08
CA HIS A 189 -22.96 -17.06 -10.03
C HIS A 189 -24.31 -16.48 -10.43
N ILE A 190 -24.31 -15.31 -11.09
CA ILE A 190 -25.54 -14.68 -11.60
C ILE A 190 -26.22 -15.59 -12.63
N LYS A 191 -25.44 -16.32 -13.43
CA LYS A 191 -25.95 -17.31 -14.39
C LYS A 191 -26.37 -18.64 -13.77
N GLY A 192 -26.13 -18.85 -12.47
CA GLY A 192 -26.41 -20.12 -11.78
C GLY A 192 -25.41 -21.26 -12.08
N GLU A 193 -24.27 -20.96 -12.71
CA GLU A 193 -23.28 -21.96 -13.17
C GLU A 193 -21.99 -21.98 -12.31
N GLU A 194 -22.03 -21.40 -11.10
CA GLU A 194 -20.85 -21.21 -10.23
C GLU A 194 -20.08 -22.51 -9.95
N GLU A 195 -20.78 -23.61 -9.66
CA GLU A 195 -20.14 -24.90 -9.30
C GLU A 195 -19.35 -25.49 -10.47
N ILE A 196 -19.97 -25.51 -11.66
CA ILE A 196 -19.36 -26.00 -12.91
C ILE A 196 -18.17 -25.11 -13.27
N PHE A 197 -18.33 -23.78 -13.12
CA PHE A 197 -17.27 -22.82 -13.37
C PHE A 197 -16.07 -23.03 -12.45
N CYS A 198 -16.31 -23.17 -11.14
CA CYS A 198 -15.26 -23.40 -10.15
C CYS A 198 -14.50 -24.70 -10.42
N ALA A 199 -15.21 -25.78 -10.78
CA ALA A 199 -14.59 -27.05 -11.14
C ALA A 199 -13.73 -26.95 -12.41
N LYS A 200 -14.22 -26.24 -13.44
CA LYS A 200 -13.54 -26.07 -14.73
C LYS A 200 -12.24 -25.26 -14.62
N TYR A 201 -12.27 -24.15 -13.88
CA TYR A 201 -11.14 -23.22 -13.79
C TYR A 201 -10.27 -23.41 -12.54
N GLY A 202 -10.54 -24.45 -11.74
CA GLY A 202 -9.77 -24.76 -10.54
C GLY A 202 -9.89 -23.68 -9.47
N LEU A 203 -11.11 -23.25 -9.19
CA LEU A 203 -11.42 -22.36 -8.07
C LEU A 203 -12.07 -23.15 -6.94
N ARG A 204 -11.79 -22.74 -5.71
CA ARG A 204 -12.46 -23.30 -4.54
C ARG A 204 -13.79 -22.60 -4.32
N GLU A 205 -14.88 -23.31 -4.56
CA GLU A 205 -16.26 -22.82 -4.38
C GLU A 205 -16.48 -22.18 -2.99
N LYS A 206 -16.02 -22.83 -1.92
CA LYS A 206 -16.11 -22.28 -0.55
C LYS A 206 -15.37 -20.94 -0.40
N ALA A 207 -14.20 -20.81 -1.02
CA ALA A 207 -13.44 -19.57 -0.99
C ALA A 207 -14.17 -18.47 -1.77
N VAL A 208 -14.72 -18.77 -2.95
CA VAL A 208 -15.50 -17.81 -3.73
C VAL A 208 -16.72 -17.30 -2.94
N LYS A 209 -17.45 -18.19 -2.26
CA LYS A 209 -18.57 -17.82 -1.39
C LYS A 209 -18.13 -16.96 -0.20
N GLU A 210 -16.98 -17.24 0.38
CA GLU A 210 -16.40 -16.44 1.47
C GLU A 210 -15.95 -15.06 0.99
N ILE A 211 -15.30 -14.97 -0.18
CA ILE A 211 -14.93 -13.71 -0.84
C ILE A 211 -16.17 -12.86 -1.05
N ARG A 212 -17.27 -13.43 -1.58
CA ARG A 212 -18.53 -12.69 -1.77
C ARG A 212 -19.08 -12.12 -0.46
N LYS A 213 -19.02 -12.89 0.63
CA LYS A 213 -19.44 -12.41 1.96
C LYS A 213 -18.56 -11.27 2.47
N LEU A 214 -17.24 -11.41 2.34
CA LEU A 214 -16.28 -10.36 2.71
C LEU A 214 -16.47 -9.09 1.88
N ARG A 215 -16.71 -9.19 0.56
CA ARG A 215 -17.01 -8.04 -0.29
C ARG A 215 -18.22 -7.27 0.22
N LYS A 216 -19.29 -7.97 0.60
CA LYS A 216 -20.51 -7.35 1.19
C LYS A 216 -20.21 -6.67 2.53
N GLN A 217 -19.48 -7.34 3.41
CA GLN A 217 -19.11 -6.79 4.71
C GLN A 217 -18.25 -5.52 4.57
N LEU A 218 -17.19 -5.57 3.76
CA LEU A 218 -16.30 -4.43 3.54
C LEU A 218 -17.04 -3.26 2.89
N THR A 219 -17.92 -3.53 1.92
CA THR A 219 -18.72 -2.47 1.29
C THR A 219 -19.65 -1.80 2.29
N SER A 220 -20.29 -2.57 3.17
CA SER A 220 -21.11 -2.03 4.25
C SER A 220 -20.27 -1.17 5.20
N GLU A 221 -19.10 -1.63 5.62
CA GLU A 221 -18.22 -0.91 6.54
C GLU A 221 -17.70 0.41 5.94
N ILE A 222 -17.37 0.41 4.64
CA ILE A 222 -16.92 1.63 3.94
C ILE A 222 -18.04 2.67 3.88
N ASN A 223 -19.28 2.25 3.60
CA ASN A 223 -20.43 3.16 3.57
C ASN A 223 -20.75 3.74 4.97
N LEU A 224 -20.43 3.01 6.05
CA LEU A 224 -20.60 3.49 7.42
C LEU A 224 -19.46 4.43 7.85
N SER A 225 -18.23 4.12 7.47
CA SER A 225 -17.03 4.84 7.92
C SER A 225 -16.70 6.09 7.10
N VAL A 226 -17.13 6.16 5.84
CA VAL A 226 -16.81 7.27 4.93
C VAL A 226 -18.06 8.03 4.51
N ALA A 227 -18.26 9.21 5.09
CA ALA A 227 -19.37 10.09 4.74
C ALA A 227 -19.32 10.51 3.25
N GLY A 228 -20.45 10.42 2.56
CA GLY A 228 -20.57 10.80 1.14
C GLY A 228 -20.19 9.70 0.15
N VAL A 229 -19.82 8.51 0.62
CA VAL A 229 -19.57 7.33 -0.23
C VAL A 229 -20.76 6.40 -0.18
N ASN A 230 -21.39 6.16 -1.32
CA ASN A 230 -22.47 5.16 -1.44
C ASN A 230 -22.07 4.14 -2.50
N VAL A 231 -21.33 3.12 -2.07
CA VAL A 231 -20.84 2.07 -2.93
C VAL A 231 -21.77 0.87 -2.78
N ALA A 232 -22.26 0.38 -3.92
CA ALA A 232 -22.95 -0.90 -3.98
C ALA A 232 -21.97 -1.99 -4.44
N VAL A 233 -22.17 -3.21 -3.93
CA VAL A 233 -21.50 -4.38 -4.50
C VAL A 233 -22.12 -4.63 -5.87
N ASP A 234 -21.44 -4.20 -6.93
CA ASP A 234 -21.81 -4.55 -8.30
C ASP A 234 -21.49 -6.03 -8.57
N PRO A 235 -22.51 -6.89 -8.81
CA PRO A 235 -22.32 -8.28 -9.17
C PRO A 235 -21.75 -8.46 -10.58
N GLU A 236 -22.00 -7.52 -11.49
CA GLU A 236 -21.59 -7.56 -12.90
C GLU A 236 -20.41 -6.61 -13.19
N MET A 237 -19.51 -6.47 -12.22
CA MET A 237 -18.34 -5.62 -12.37
C MET A 237 -17.57 -5.97 -13.65
N LYS A 238 -17.42 -4.98 -14.53
CA LYS A 238 -16.65 -5.13 -15.77
C LYS A 238 -15.18 -5.38 -15.45
N PRO A 239 -14.40 -6.02 -16.33
CA PRO A 239 -12.95 -6.07 -16.17
C PRO A 239 -12.36 -4.64 -16.11
N PRO A 240 -11.31 -4.41 -15.29
CA PRO A 240 -10.70 -3.10 -15.21
C PRO A 240 -10.07 -2.70 -16.54
N ASP A 241 -10.17 -1.42 -16.88
CA ASP A 241 -9.45 -0.86 -18.02
C ASP A 241 -7.93 -0.81 -17.74
N ASP A 242 -7.14 -0.51 -18.77
CA ASP A 242 -5.68 -0.53 -18.68
C ASP A 242 -5.13 0.55 -17.71
N ASN A 243 -5.80 1.70 -17.62
CA ASN A 243 -5.46 2.77 -16.68
C ASN A 243 -5.81 2.36 -15.25
N GLN A 244 -6.99 1.78 -15.03
CA GLN A 244 -7.43 1.24 -13.75
C GLN A 244 -6.48 0.14 -13.28
N ALA A 245 -6.04 -0.74 -14.19
CA ALA A 245 -5.04 -1.76 -13.89
C ALA A 245 -3.67 -1.14 -13.50
N ARG A 246 -3.24 -0.07 -14.19
CA ARG A 246 -2.03 0.69 -13.80
C ARG A 246 -2.18 1.30 -12.40
N LEU A 247 -3.31 1.94 -12.10
CA LEU A 247 -3.57 2.54 -10.79
C LEU A 247 -3.69 1.48 -9.68
N LEU A 248 -4.29 0.32 -9.95
CA LEU A 248 -4.32 -0.81 -9.02
C LEU A 248 -2.91 -1.31 -8.69
N ARG A 249 -1.99 -1.33 -9.66
CA ARG A 249 -0.57 -1.67 -9.40
C ARG A 249 0.07 -0.68 -8.43
N GLN A 250 -0.16 0.62 -8.61
CA GLN A 250 0.33 1.67 -7.71
C GLN A 250 -0.25 1.52 -6.30
N LEU A 251 -1.55 1.21 -6.22
CA LEU A 251 -2.24 0.99 -4.96
C LEU A 251 -1.70 -0.21 -4.20
N VAL A 252 -1.52 -1.34 -4.89
CA VAL A 252 -0.89 -2.55 -4.34
C VAL A 252 0.50 -2.24 -3.81
N LEU A 253 1.31 -1.47 -4.55
CA LEU A 253 2.64 -1.06 -4.09
C LEU A 253 2.58 -0.26 -2.79
N SER A 254 1.58 0.61 -2.62
CA SER A 254 1.42 1.39 -1.38
C SER A 254 1.15 0.53 -0.13
N GLY A 255 0.51 -0.63 -0.30
CA GLY A 255 0.20 -1.58 0.78
C GLY A 255 1.23 -2.71 0.95
N LEU A 256 1.92 -3.09 -0.13
CA LEU A 256 2.89 -4.20 -0.17
C LEU A 256 4.32 -3.70 -0.43
N GLY A 257 4.63 -2.47 -0.04
CA GLY A 257 5.94 -1.84 -0.23
C GLY A 257 7.10 -2.58 0.43
N ASP A 258 6.85 -3.22 1.56
CA ASP A 258 7.78 -4.08 2.28
C ASP A 258 8.04 -5.42 1.57
N GLN A 259 7.15 -5.81 0.64
CA GLN A 259 7.18 -7.09 -0.09
C GLN A 259 7.60 -6.91 -1.55
N VAL A 260 8.50 -5.96 -1.80
CA VAL A 260 9.14 -5.76 -3.10
C VAL A 260 10.42 -6.60 -3.17
N GLY A 261 10.56 -7.41 -4.23
CA GLY A 261 11.71 -8.30 -4.39
C GLY A 261 12.50 -8.08 -5.66
N ARG A 262 13.80 -7.74 -5.62
CA ARG A 262 14.65 -7.54 -6.81
C ARG A 262 15.11 -8.87 -7.42
N LYS A 263 14.93 -9.06 -8.73
CA LYS A 263 15.40 -10.27 -9.41
C LYS A 263 16.92 -10.37 -9.31
N ILE A 264 17.43 -11.55 -8.98
CA ILE A 264 18.87 -11.80 -8.88
C ILE A 264 19.44 -11.96 -10.29
N GLY A 265 20.44 -11.15 -10.62
CA GLY A 265 21.23 -11.35 -11.84
C GLY A 265 22.07 -12.62 -11.70
N LEU A 266 22.18 -13.42 -12.76
CA LEU A 266 23.02 -14.64 -12.73
C LEU A 266 24.51 -14.32 -12.52
N GLU A 267 24.90 -13.06 -12.72
CA GLU A 267 26.23 -12.50 -12.47
C GLU A 267 26.48 -12.19 -10.99
N GLU A 268 25.42 -11.93 -10.20
CA GLU A 268 25.51 -11.67 -8.76
C GLU A 268 25.68 -12.96 -7.94
N VAL A 269 25.58 -14.13 -8.59
CA VAL A 269 25.72 -15.44 -7.94
C VAL A 269 27.19 -15.73 -7.70
N LYS A 270 27.55 -16.00 -6.43
CA LYS A 270 28.93 -16.30 -6.01
C LYS A 270 29.51 -17.49 -6.78
N GLN A 271 30.79 -17.42 -7.12
CA GLN A 271 31.51 -18.53 -7.77
C GLN A 271 31.48 -19.77 -6.86
N GLY A 272 30.98 -20.89 -7.38
CA GLY A 272 30.81 -22.16 -6.64
C GLY A 272 29.36 -22.52 -6.29
N GLU A 273 28.42 -21.58 -6.41
CA GLU A 273 26.99 -21.88 -6.22
C GLU A 273 26.29 -22.27 -7.54
N ASP A 274 25.34 -23.21 -7.45
CA ASP A 274 24.59 -23.67 -8.63
C ASP A 274 23.65 -22.57 -9.15
N LYS A 275 24.05 -21.95 -10.26
CA LYS A 275 23.30 -20.90 -10.96
C LYS A 275 21.87 -21.31 -11.31
N ARG A 276 21.57 -22.62 -11.42
CA ARG A 276 20.20 -23.11 -11.70
C ARG A 276 19.23 -22.80 -10.55
N LYS A 277 19.69 -22.80 -9.31
CA LYS A 277 18.87 -22.48 -8.12
C LYS A 277 18.42 -21.02 -8.11
N TYR A 278 19.20 -20.13 -8.73
CA TYR A 278 18.99 -18.69 -8.72
C TYR A 278 18.21 -18.16 -9.93
N LYS A 279 17.90 -19.02 -10.91
CA LYS A 279 17.23 -18.63 -12.16
C LYS A 279 15.92 -17.84 -11.94
N TYR A 280 15.20 -18.17 -10.87
CA TYR A 280 13.93 -17.53 -10.49
C TYR A 280 13.96 -16.94 -9.07
N ALA A 281 15.16 -16.74 -8.51
CA ALA A 281 15.31 -16.19 -7.17
C ALA A 281 15.19 -14.66 -7.18
N TYR A 282 14.69 -14.13 -6.06
CA TYR A 282 14.62 -12.69 -5.81
C TYR A 282 15.23 -12.37 -4.44
N HIS A 283 15.92 -11.23 -4.35
CA HIS A 283 16.30 -10.60 -3.10
C HIS A 283 15.10 -9.84 -2.55
N THR A 284 14.81 -9.99 -1.26
CA THR A 284 13.78 -9.17 -0.57
C THR A 284 14.45 -8.39 0.55
N GLY A 285 13.87 -7.26 0.94
CA GLY A 285 14.46 -6.39 1.96
C GLY A 285 14.48 -6.98 3.37
N GLU A 286 13.64 -7.99 3.65
CA GLU A 286 13.52 -8.59 4.98
C GLU A 286 14.25 -9.94 5.13
N LEU A 287 14.28 -10.78 4.08
CA LEU A 287 14.96 -12.08 4.17
C LEU A 287 16.45 -11.95 3.84
N LYS A 288 17.29 -12.48 4.74
CA LYS A 288 18.74 -12.58 4.54
C LYS A 288 19.13 -13.56 3.43
N SER A 289 18.28 -14.55 3.14
CA SER A 289 18.52 -15.56 2.11
C SER A 289 17.65 -15.32 0.86
N PRO A 290 18.24 -15.47 -0.33
CA PRO A 290 17.53 -15.37 -1.60
C PRO A 290 16.49 -16.48 -1.69
N SER A 291 15.24 -16.11 -1.98
CA SER A 291 14.12 -17.05 -1.99
C SER A 291 13.61 -17.26 -3.42
N ILE A 292 13.33 -18.52 -3.77
CA ILE A 292 12.77 -18.90 -5.07
C ILE A 292 11.27 -18.64 -5.02
N PHE A 293 10.86 -17.45 -5.40
CA PHE A 293 9.45 -17.04 -5.37
C PHE A 293 8.76 -17.42 -6.68
N THR A 294 8.33 -18.67 -6.77
CA THR A 294 7.48 -19.10 -7.89
C THR A 294 5.99 -18.84 -7.65
N LEU A 295 5.50 -18.66 -6.40
CA LEU A 295 4.06 -18.84 -6.13
C LEU A 295 3.42 -17.99 -5.01
N SER A 296 4.09 -17.02 -4.38
CA SER A 296 3.42 -16.20 -3.35
C SER A 296 2.72 -14.99 -3.98
N PRO A 297 1.37 -14.91 -3.96
CA PRO A 297 0.61 -13.82 -4.58
C PRO A 297 0.82 -12.46 -3.90
N SER A 298 1.42 -12.45 -2.70
CA SER A 298 1.64 -11.23 -1.91
C SER A 298 2.89 -10.44 -2.31
N PHE A 299 3.79 -11.00 -3.14
CA PHE A 299 5.04 -10.32 -3.51
C PHE A 299 4.92 -9.55 -4.82
N VAL A 300 5.31 -8.27 -4.80
CA VAL A 300 5.28 -7.42 -5.99
C VAL A 300 6.60 -7.54 -6.75
N LYS A 301 6.53 -7.99 -8.00
CA LYS A 301 7.70 -8.16 -8.88
C LYS A 301 8.12 -6.80 -9.48
N PRO A 302 9.34 -6.30 -9.21
CA PRO A 302 9.81 -5.00 -9.67
C PRO A 302 10.11 -4.93 -11.17
N SER A 303 10.31 -6.07 -11.85
CA SER A 303 10.37 -6.09 -13.32
C SER A 303 9.04 -5.66 -13.98
N ARG A 304 7.98 -5.51 -13.19
CA ARG A 304 6.65 -5.06 -13.60
C ARG A 304 6.28 -3.78 -12.88
N MET A 305 7.25 -2.93 -12.51
CA MET A 305 7.03 -1.66 -11.83
C MET A 305 7.94 -0.57 -12.39
N GLU A 306 7.41 0.65 -12.47
CA GLU A 306 8.19 1.84 -12.75
C GLU A 306 8.98 2.26 -11.49
N PRO A 307 10.31 2.46 -11.58
CA PRO A 307 11.14 2.73 -10.41
C PRO A 307 10.82 4.07 -9.73
N GLU A 308 10.29 5.04 -10.48
CA GLU A 308 9.75 6.32 -9.99
C GLU A 308 8.61 6.15 -8.98
N TRP A 309 7.91 5.01 -8.97
CA TRP A 309 6.81 4.78 -8.05
C TRP A 309 7.28 4.52 -6.61
N LEU A 310 8.49 4.00 -6.42
CA LEU A 310 8.98 3.66 -5.08
C LEU A 310 9.07 4.91 -4.19
N PRO A 311 9.71 6.02 -4.60
CA PRO A 311 9.79 7.19 -3.74
C PRO A 311 8.47 7.95 -3.61
N ILE A 312 7.51 7.71 -4.51
CA ILE A 312 6.18 8.35 -4.48
C ILE A 312 5.26 7.62 -3.50
N TYR A 313 5.12 6.30 -3.62
CA TYR A 313 4.11 5.53 -2.88
C TYR A 313 4.66 4.89 -1.60
N VAL A 314 5.98 4.66 -1.53
CA VAL A 314 6.66 4.05 -0.38
C VAL A 314 7.91 4.85 0.02
N PRO A 315 7.78 6.18 0.26
CA PRO A 315 8.91 7.05 0.57
C PRO A 315 9.66 6.62 1.85
N GLN A 316 8.97 5.99 2.80
CA GLN A 316 9.56 5.53 4.07
C GLN A 316 10.61 4.42 3.89
N LEU A 317 10.59 3.73 2.75
CA LEU A 317 11.59 2.72 2.38
C LEU A 317 12.67 3.26 1.45
N CYS A 318 12.58 4.53 1.06
CA CYS A 318 13.53 5.17 0.15
C CYS A 318 14.45 6.10 0.93
N ASN A 319 15.75 6.04 0.65
CA ASN A 319 16.70 7.04 1.09
C ASN A 319 17.09 7.91 -0.12
N LEU A 320 16.41 9.05 -0.26
CA LEU A 320 16.71 10.03 -1.30
C LEU A 320 17.76 11.03 -0.80
N GLY A 321 18.80 11.23 -1.59
CA GLY A 321 19.80 12.27 -1.34
C GLY A 321 19.26 13.68 -1.63
N ASP A 322 20.19 14.61 -1.81
CA ASP A 322 19.87 15.97 -2.21
C ASP A 322 19.37 16.04 -3.67
N PRO A 323 18.53 17.05 -4.00
CA PRO A 323 18.06 17.25 -5.36
C PRO A 323 19.25 17.49 -6.30
N LEU A 324 19.19 16.91 -7.49
CA LEU A 324 20.21 17.14 -8.51
C LEU A 324 20.20 18.59 -8.97
N SER A 325 21.39 19.14 -9.20
CA SER A 325 21.57 20.48 -9.78
C SER A 325 21.32 20.50 -11.29
N ASP A 326 21.57 19.37 -11.95
CA ASP A 326 21.35 19.16 -13.38
C ASP A 326 20.71 17.77 -13.61
N PRO A 327 19.50 17.69 -14.19
CA PRO A 327 18.63 18.80 -14.59
C PRO A 327 18.10 19.59 -13.39
N ALA A 328 18.01 20.91 -13.55
CA ALA A 328 17.46 21.79 -12.54
C ALA A 328 15.98 21.44 -12.25
N PRO A 329 15.49 21.70 -11.01
CA PRO A 329 14.07 21.62 -10.72
C PRO A 329 13.24 22.40 -11.74
N ARG A 330 12.02 21.94 -11.99
CA ARG A 330 11.09 22.59 -12.93
C ARG A 330 9.69 22.69 -12.33
N TYR A 331 8.93 23.68 -12.76
CA TYR A 331 7.52 23.75 -12.43
C TYR A 331 6.69 22.95 -13.44
N ASP A 332 5.81 22.09 -12.95
CA ASP A 332 4.88 21.34 -13.78
C ASP A 332 3.50 21.99 -13.76
N GLU A 333 3.10 22.58 -14.89
CA GLU A 333 1.86 23.36 -15.01
C GLU A 333 0.59 22.52 -14.76
N LYS A 334 0.64 21.22 -15.11
CA LYS A 334 -0.49 20.31 -14.93
C LYS A 334 -0.74 20.05 -13.45
N SER A 335 0.28 19.56 -12.73
CA SER A 335 0.19 19.29 -11.29
C SER A 335 0.18 20.55 -10.42
N GLY A 336 0.71 21.67 -10.93
CA GLY A 336 0.85 22.91 -10.17
C GLY A 336 1.96 22.86 -9.12
N ARG A 337 2.94 21.95 -9.29
CA ARG A 337 3.98 21.60 -8.31
C ARG A 337 5.38 21.74 -8.90
N VAL A 338 6.36 21.95 -8.02
CA VAL A 338 7.77 21.90 -8.40
C VAL A 338 8.21 20.44 -8.41
N LYS A 339 8.86 20.01 -9.48
CA LYS A 339 9.47 18.69 -9.66
C LYS A 339 10.98 18.80 -9.67
N SER A 340 11.66 17.80 -9.13
CA SER A 340 13.12 17.71 -9.11
C SER A 340 13.57 16.28 -9.29
N HIS A 341 14.80 16.12 -9.77
CA HIS A 341 15.43 14.83 -9.94
C HIS A 341 16.20 14.46 -8.69
N PHE A 342 16.13 13.20 -8.29
CA PHE A 342 16.82 12.67 -7.11
C PHE A 342 17.55 11.37 -7.45
N LYS A 343 18.70 11.18 -6.81
CA LYS A 343 19.36 9.88 -6.69
C LYS A 343 19.06 9.33 -5.30
N GLY A 344 18.86 8.01 -5.20
CA GLY A 344 18.58 7.39 -3.91
C GLY A 344 18.70 5.88 -3.93
N THR A 345 18.40 5.29 -2.79
CA THR A 345 18.36 3.83 -2.61
C THR A 345 17.03 3.39 -2.02
N PHE A 346 16.72 2.10 -2.18
CA PHE A 346 15.48 1.49 -1.69
C PHE A 346 15.76 0.29 -0.78
N GLY A 347 15.01 0.22 0.31
CA GLY A 347 15.00 -0.88 1.27
C GLY A 347 16.28 -0.99 2.09
N LYS A 348 16.28 -1.94 3.03
CA LYS A 348 17.44 -2.21 3.91
C LYS A 348 18.68 -2.69 3.14
N ALA A 349 18.46 -3.31 1.99
CA ALA A 349 19.52 -3.77 1.11
C ALA A 349 20.16 -2.63 0.29
N GLY A 350 19.62 -1.41 0.35
CA GLY A 350 20.19 -0.23 -0.28
C GLY A 350 20.24 -0.33 -1.81
N TRP A 351 19.21 -0.91 -2.44
CA TRP A 351 19.19 -1.04 -3.90
C TRP A 351 19.19 0.33 -4.56
N GLU A 352 20.16 0.60 -5.43
CA GLU A 352 20.24 1.87 -6.14
C GLU A 352 19.01 2.07 -7.03
N LEU A 353 18.41 3.24 -6.90
CA LEU A 353 17.34 3.70 -7.77
C LEU A 353 17.94 4.47 -8.94
N PRO A 354 17.36 4.37 -10.14
CA PRO A 354 17.71 5.27 -11.23
C PRO A 354 17.37 6.71 -10.82
N ILE A 355 17.92 7.66 -11.57
CA ILE A 355 17.54 9.06 -11.41
C ILE A 355 16.06 9.19 -11.74
N VAL A 356 15.27 9.63 -10.77
CA VAL A 356 13.82 9.74 -10.88
C VAL A 356 13.38 11.18 -10.66
N GLU A 357 12.43 11.62 -11.47
CA GLU A 357 11.77 12.91 -11.28
C GLU A 357 10.54 12.73 -10.39
N ILE A 358 10.53 13.41 -9.24
CA ILE A 358 9.39 13.40 -8.32
C ILE A 358 9.03 14.82 -7.89
N ASP A 359 7.85 14.97 -7.30
CA ASP A 359 7.45 16.21 -6.65
C ASP A 359 8.48 16.58 -5.58
N PHE A 360 8.88 17.85 -5.54
CA PHE A 360 9.83 18.34 -4.56
C PHE A 360 9.26 18.09 -3.15
N PRO A 361 9.99 17.36 -2.28
CA PRO A 361 9.52 17.07 -0.92
C PRO A 361 9.20 18.35 -0.14
N ASP A 362 8.41 18.25 0.93
CA ASP A 362 8.11 19.38 1.82
C ASP A 362 9.32 19.81 2.65
N LYS A 363 10.29 20.41 1.96
CA LYS A 363 11.52 20.99 2.48
C LYS A 363 11.55 22.47 2.13
N ILE A 364 12.36 23.23 2.85
CA ILE A 364 12.54 24.68 2.63
C ILE A 364 12.85 24.99 1.16
N ASP A 365 13.64 24.16 0.49
CA ASP A 365 14.02 24.38 -0.91
C ASP A 365 12.85 24.31 -1.89
N ARG A 366 11.79 23.52 -1.59
CA ARG A 366 10.55 23.54 -2.39
C ARG A 366 9.96 24.94 -2.46
N TYR A 367 9.91 25.64 -1.32
CA TYR A 367 9.36 26.99 -1.23
C TYR A 367 10.24 28.01 -1.94
N LYS A 368 11.58 27.84 -1.92
CA LYS A 368 12.50 28.70 -2.69
C LYS A 368 12.26 28.57 -4.20
N TRP A 369 12.18 27.34 -4.70
CA TRP A 369 11.90 27.07 -6.11
C TRP A 369 10.49 27.52 -6.50
N PHE A 370 9.49 27.25 -5.67
CA PHE A 370 8.12 27.72 -5.90
C PHE A 370 8.05 29.25 -5.95
N ALA A 371 8.69 29.95 -5.02
CA ALA A 371 8.78 31.42 -5.01
C ALA A 371 9.45 31.97 -6.27
N ARG A 372 10.53 31.32 -6.75
CA ARG A 372 11.16 31.66 -8.02
C ARG A 372 10.14 31.61 -9.17
N TYR A 373 9.43 30.49 -9.34
CA TYR A 373 8.44 30.33 -10.43
C TYR A 373 7.23 31.24 -10.27
N LEU A 374 6.86 31.59 -9.03
CA LEU A 374 5.81 32.56 -8.74
C LEU A 374 6.20 33.96 -9.24
N LEU A 375 7.42 34.40 -8.95
CA LEU A 375 7.95 35.69 -9.41
C LEU A 375 8.18 35.74 -10.92
N GLU A 376 8.58 34.62 -11.53
CA GLU A 376 8.67 34.46 -12.99
C GLU A 376 7.29 34.48 -13.68
N GLY A 377 6.19 34.42 -12.92
CA GLY A 377 4.83 34.41 -13.45
C GLY A 377 4.43 33.08 -14.10
N VAL A 378 5.21 32.02 -13.88
CA VAL A 378 4.93 30.66 -14.40
C VAL A 378 3.77 30.02 -13.63
N VAL A 379 3.72 30.21 -12.31
CA VAL A 379 2.64 29.67 -11.45
C VAL A 379 1.30 30.34 -11.76
N PHE A 380 1.31 31.67 -11.91
CA PHE A 380 0.14 32.47 -12.24
C PHE A 380 0.45 33.43 -13.39
N PRO A 381 -0.05 33.14 -14.61
CA PRO A 381 0.25 33.95 -15.81
C PRO A 381 -0.10 35.44 -15.69
N LYS A 382 -1.06 35.81 -14.82
CA LYS A 382 -1.41 37.22 -14.53
C LYS A 382 -0.24 38.03 -13.97
N LEU A 383 0.75 37.38 -13.34
CA LEU A 383 1.94 38.03 -12.78
C LEU A 383 3.04 38.26 -13.81
N LYS A 384 2.96 37.61 -14.99
CA LYS A 384 3.99 37.68 -16.04
C LYS A 384 4.24 39.11 -16.55
N LYS A 385 3.24 40.00 -16.48
CA LYS A 385 3.37 41.42 -16.84
C LYS A 385 4.29 42.22 -15.91
N TYR A 386 4.53 41.75 -14.69
CA TYR A 386 5.36 42.44 -13.70
C TYR A 386 6.82 41.93 -13.68
N THR A 387 7.13 40.84 -14.40
CA THR A 387 8.44 40.19 -14.38
C THR A 387 9.57 41.12 -14.86
N SER A 388 9.30 42.02 -15.80
CA SER A 388 10.27 43.04 -16.27
C SER A 388 10.51 44.17 -15.27
N SER A 389 9.62 44.33 -14.29
CA SER A 389 9.66 45.41 -13.29
C SER A 389 10.20 44.96 -11.93
N LEU A 390 10.67 43.71 -11.84
CA LEU A 390 11.25 43.16 -10.62
C LEU A 390 12.59 43.83 -10.30
N LEU A 391 12.81 44.13 -9.01
CA LEU A 391 14.01 44.78 -8.50
C LEU A 391 15.25 43.86 -8.52
N SER A 392 15.05 42.54 -8.60
CA SER A 392 16.10 41.53 -8.66
C SER A 392 15.59 40.31 -9.43
N PRO A 393 16.48 39.57 -10.12
CA PRO A 393 16.05 38.41 -10.88
C PRO A 393 15.47 37.33 -9.96
N PRO A 394 14.38 36.64 -10.33
CA PRO A 394 13.78 35.57 -9.52
C PRO A 394 14.74 34.44 -9.12
N SER A 395 15.80 34.23 -9.90
CA SER A 395 16.85 33.26 -9.60
C SER A 395 17.59 33.53 -8.29
N THR A 396 17.51 34.74 -7.72
CA THR A 396 18.06 35.04 -6.39
C THR A 396 17.43 34.20 -5.28
N MET A 397 16.17 33.76 -5.42
CA MET A 397 15.48 32.92 -4.42
C MET A 397 16.19 31.60 -4.13
N VAL A 398 16.91 31.05 -5.12
CA VAL A 398 17.53 29.72 -5.05
C VAL A 398 19.05 29.76 -4.81
N LYS A 399 19.65 30.96 -4.69
CA LYS A 399 21.09 31.10 -4.43
C LYS A 399 21.41 30.89 -2.95
N SER A 400 22.63 30.46 -2.64
CA SER A 400 23.10 30.22 -1.27
C SER A 400 23.05 31.47 -0.39
N TRP A 401 23.32 32.64 -0.97
CA TRP A 401 23.28 33.95 -0.33
C TRP A 401 21.88 34.59 -0.28
N ALA A 402 20.83 33.89 -0.75
CA ALA A 402 19.46 34.42 -0.74
C ALA A 402 19.03 34.89 0.65
N LYS A 403 19.48 34.23 1.72
CA LYS A 403 19.14 34.57 3.11
C LYS A 403 19.62 35.95 3.57
N LEU A 404 20.59 36.55 2.87
CA LEU A 404 21.12 37.88 3.22
C LEU A 404 20.24 39.02 2.72
N GLN A 405 19.32 38.75 1.79
CA GLN A 405 18.40 39.76 1.28
C GLN A 405 17.08 39.72 2.07
N PRO A 406 16.64 40.82 2.69
CA PRO A 406 15.37 40.82 3.45
C PRO A 406 14.15 40.43 2.61
N ARG A 407 14.15 40.77 1.31
CA ARG A 407 13.01 40.51 0.39
C ARG A 407 12.76 39.03 0.10
N THR A 408 13.82 38.23 -0.03
CA THR A 408 13.74 36.79 -0.29
C THR A 408 13.31 36.07 0.97
N GLU A 409 13.81 36.50 2.13
CA GLU A 409 13.48 35.92 3.42
C GLU A 409 12.01 36.17 3.80
N VAL A 410 11.51 37.38 3.64
CA VAL A 410 10.12 37.73 3.96
C VAL A 410 9.15 36.91 3.11
N LEU A 411 9.37 36.84 1.79
CA LEU A 411 8.53 36.04 0.89
C LEU A 411 8.60 34.54 1.24
N LEU A 412 9.80 34.02 1.51
CA LEU A 412 10.00 32.61 1.87
C LEU A 412 9.32 32.26 3.20
N LYS A 413 9.46 33.10 4.23
CA LYS A 413 8.81 32.92 5.54
C LYS A 413 7.29 32.92 5.42
N ALA A 414 6.71 33.83 4.65
CA ALA A 414 5.28 33.89 4.43
C ALA A 414 4.75 32.59 3.77
N LEU A 415 5.45 32.09 2.74
CA LEU A 415 5.10 30.84 2.07
C LEU A 415 5.20 29.63 3.01
N ILE A 416 6.27 29.55 3.81
CA ILE A 416 6.46 28.45 4.78
C ILE A 416 5.39 28.49 5.87
N ALA A 417 5.05 29.67 6.39
CA ALA A 417 4.09 29.84 7.49
C ALA A 417 2.70 29.28 7.15
N LYS A 418 2.30 29.34 5.87
CA LYS A 418 1.03 28.78 5.38
C LYS A 418 1.19 27.46 4.62
N ARG A 419 2.39 26.86 4.62
CA ARG A 419 2.75 25.70 3.78
C ARG A 419 2.32 25.85 2.32
N ALA A 420 2.38 27.07 1.79
CA ALA A 420 1.93 27.44 0.44
C ALA A 420 2.99 27.14 -0.64
N GLY A 421 3.41 25.88 -0.75
CA GLY A 421 4.46 25.45 -1.69
C GLY A 421 3.95 24.94 -3.05
N THR A 422 2.65 25.03 -3.32
CA THR A 422 2.00 24.57 -4.57
C THR A 422 0.95 25.58 -5.02
N ARG A 423 0.57 25.54 -6.31
CA ARG A 423 -0.48 26.42 -6.86
C ARG A 423 -1.78 26.33 -6.09
N ASP A 424 -2.20 25.10 -5.80
CA ASP A 424 -3.50 24.85 -5.18
C ASP A 424 -3.47 25.19 -3.68
N ALA A 425 -2.35 24.94 -2.99
CA ALA A 425 -2.17 25.37 -1.61
C ALA A 425 -2.22 26.90 -1.49
N LEU A 426 -1.52 27.62 -2.38
CA LEU A 426 -1.55 29.08 -2.39
C LEU A 426 -2.96 29.62 -2.72
N ARG A 427 -3.65 28.99 -3.67
CA ARG A 427 -5.05 29.34 -3.99
C ARG A 427 -5.98 29.11 -2.79
N ALA A 428 -5.82 28.00 -2.07
CA ALA A 428 -6.61 27.71 -0.87
C ALA A 428 -6.39 28.77 0.22
N VAL A 429 -5.16 29.26 0.38
CA VAL A 429 -4.88 30.38 1.30
C VAL A 429 -5.55 31.67 0.82
N TRP A 430 -5.55 31.96 -0.48
CA TRP A 430 -6.24 33.15 -1.01
C TRP A 430 -7.76 33.13 -0.86
N VAL A 431 -8.39 31.95 -0.81
CA VAL A 431 -9.82 31.83 -0.49
C VAL A 431 -10.10 32.32 0.93
N GLN A 432 -9.17 32.10 1.87
CA GLN A 432 -9.30 32.56 3.26
C GLN A 432 -8.81 34.00 3.46
N GLN A 433 -7.75 34.39 2.75
CA GLN A 433 -7.06 35.66 2.88
C GLN A 433 -6.68 36.21 1.49
N SER A 434 -7.55 37.03 0.89
CA SER A 434 -7.37 37.52 -0.49
C SER A 434 -6.09 38.34 -0.70
N ASN A 435 -5.61 39.01 0.35
CA ASN A 435 -4.44 39.90 0.30
C ASN A 435 -3.13 39.18 0.69
N PHE A 436 -3.17 37.86 0.92
CA PHE A 436 -1.98 37.10 1.28
C PHE A 436 -0.90 37.20 0.18
N LEU A 437 0.36 37.40 0.57
CA LEU A 437 1.52 37.68 -0.29
C LEU A 437 1.53 39.03 -1.01
N LEU A 438 0.54 39.90 -0.84
CA LEU A 438 0.53 41.19 -1.53
C LEU A 438 1.73 42.05 -1.10
N ASP A 439 1.90 42.27 0.21
CA ASP A 439 2.99 43.09 0.75
C ASP A 439 4.36 42.48 0.46
N GLU A 440 4.46 41.16 0.54
CA GLU A 440 5.68 40.42 0.26
C GLU A 440 6.04 40.48 -1.23
N TYR A 441 5.07 40.41 -2.13
CA TYR A 441 5.29 40.55 -3.58
C TYR A 441 5.61 41.99 -3.98
N LEU A 442 4.97 42.98 -3.37
CA LEU A 442 5.25 44.40 -3.65
C LEU A 442 6.68 44.79 -3.29
N LYS A 443 7.31 44.16 -2.30
CA LYS A 443 8.76 44.33 -2.00
C LYS A 443 9.68 43.92 -3.15
N TRP A 444 9.17 43.19 -4.15
CA TRP A 444 9.92 42.80 -5.36
C TRP A 444 9.67 43.72 -6.55
N VAL A 445 8.62 44.53 -6.55
CA VAL A 445 8.22 45.38 -7.68
C VAL A 445 8.64 46.82 -7.41
N ARG A 446 9.01 47.58 -8.45
CA ARG A 446 9.28 49.02 -8.32
C ARG A 446 8.02 49.77 -7.83
N SER A 447 8.19 50.65 -6.85
CA SER A 447 7.13 51.43 -6.20
C SER A 447 6.31 52.38 -7.09
N GLN A 448 6.69 52.57 -8.36
CA GLN A 448 5.93 53.42 -9.30
C GLN A 448 4.74 52.70 -9.96
N LEU A 449 4.56 51.40 -9.72
CA LEU A 449 3.47 50.58 -10.29
C LEU A 449 2.34 50.27 -9.30
N THR A 450 2.43 50.75 -8.05
CA THR A 450 1.51 50.41 -6.95
C THR A 450 0.17 51.16 -6.96
N THR A 451 -0.10 51.99 -7.98
CA THR A 451 -1.28 52.89 -8.04
C THR A 451 -2.13 52.72 -9.30
N ARG A 452 -2.26 51.50 -9.84
CA ARG A 452 -3.28 51.18 -10.86
C ARG A 452 -3.88 49.80 -10.69
#